data_AF-A0A0B0IBR0-F1
#
_entry.id   AF-A0A0B0IBR0-F1
#
_cell.length_a   1.000
_cell.length_b   1.000
_cell.length_c   1.000
_cell.angle_alpha   90.00
_cell.angle_beta   90.00
_cell.angle_gamma   90.00
#
_symmetry.space_group_name_H-M   'P 1'
#
loop_
_entity.id
_entity.type
_entity.pdbx_description
1 polymer ?
#
loop_
_entity_poly.entity_id
_entity_poly.type
_entity_poly.pdbx_seq_one_letter_code
_entity_poly.pdbx_strand_id
1 'polypeptide(L)'
;MDSSNSNVENQVTNEINAKESSISNTIENQVDSENADVTNTVDNAIFSDSNDVANSIGNDINVTVDVNVTNQINNSITAGSENGEGSKNGEENGNNENGNDEDTDNGANGENGNGEDTPETVWGVDSASITTENMLACVRNNFGDPEIWGRYLGTNEGASYGLTAEEVDLLHSENIQILVIYNHFNDGTGYEHGQDHANAALEMARDFGIPEGVALFANVEPIYPIDSAFIQGWHDIVSDSEYSSGIYGIFDPSEELYTAFEAAADADPSILEEMYVWTAAPNEGITNEENAPAYNPSYPDGAVIGGWQYGLDAEACNIDTNIFDGNVLDVLW
;
A
#
# COMPACT_ATOMS: atom_id res chain seq x y z
N MET A 1 -26.84 -41.80 20.22
CA MET A 1 -27.14 -40.64 19.39
C MET A 1 -26.16 -40.77 18.24
N ASP A 2 -26.66 -40.93 17.02
CA ASP A 2 -25.79 -40.96 15.84
C ASP A 2 -25.13 -39.59 15.74
N SER A 3 -23.81 -39.53 15.83
CA SER A 3 -23.07 -38.30 15.59
C SER A 3 -23.18 -37.95 14.11
N SER A 4 -23.77 -36.79 13.79
CA SER A 4 -23.83 -36.32 12.41
C SER A 4 -22.48 -35.73 12.00
N ASN A 5 -21.74 -36.42 11.14
CA ASN A 5 -20.54 -35.89 10.51
C ASN A 5 -20.90 -35.48 9.07
N SER A 6 -20.57 -34.25 8.70
CA SER A 6 -20.68 -33.74 7.33
C SER A 6 -19.31 -33.69 6.69
N ASN A 7 -19.22 -34.17 5.46
CA ASN A 7 -18.03 -33.97 4.63
C ASN A 7 -18.49 -33.33 3.32
N VAL A 8 -17.90 -32.18 2.97
CA VAL A 8 -18.22 -31.43 1.76
C VAL A 8 -16.93 -31.25 0.95
N GLU A 9 -16.92 -31.76 -0.27
CA GLU A 9 -15.79 -31.63 -1.19
C GLU A 9 -16.27 -31.00 -2.50
N ASN A 10 -15.78 -29.79 -2.80
CA ASN A 10 -16.01 -29.11 -4.06
C ASN A 10 -14.71 -29.04 -4.85
N GLN A 11 -14.76 -29.44 -6.12
CA GLN A 11 -13.66 -29.27 -7.05
C GLN A 11 -14.18 -28.59 -8.33
N VAL A 12 -13.58 -27.45 -8.66
CA VAL A 12 -13.86 -26.70 -9.89
C VAL A 12 -12.58 -26.66 -10.69
N THR A 13 -12.62 -27.09 -11.95
CA THR A 13 -11.47 -27.02 -12.84
C THR A 13 -11.87 -26.36 -14.14
N ASN A 14 -11.20 -25.26 -14.50
CA ASN A 14 -11.40 -24.57 -15.76
C ASN A 14 -10.11 -24.63 -16.59
N GLU A 15 -10.20 -25.12 -17.82
CA GLU A 15 -9.11 -25.07 -18.79
C GLU A 15 -9.55 -24.21 -19.98
N ILE A 16 -8.92 -23.03 -20.17
CA ILE A 16 -9.27 -22.11 -21.25
C ILE A 16 -8.07 -21.88 -22.16
N ASN A 17 -8.28 -21.97 -23.47
CA ASN A 17 -7.32 -21.54 -24.48
C ASN A 17 -8.06 -20.59 -25.44
N ALA A 18 -7.87 -19.30 -25.26
CA ALA A 18 -8.55 -18.25 -26.00
C ALA A 18 -7.66 -16.99 -26.02
N LYS A 19 -7.89 -16.04 -26.93
CA LYS A 19 -7.13 -14.77 -26.90
C LYS A 19 -7.49 -13.91 -25.70
N GLU A 20 -8.78 -13.92 -25.35
CA GLU A 20 -9.34 -13.25 -24.17
C GLU A 20 -10.18 -14.27 -23.41
N SER A 21 -10.11 -14.27 -22.08
CA SER A 21 -10.85 -15.23 -21.25
C SER A 21 -11.28 -14.63 -19.91
N SER A 22 -12.56 -14.71 -19.57
CA SER A 22 -13.04 -14.39 -18.21
C SER A 22 -13.55 -15.66 -17.52
N ILE A 23 -13.16 -15.86 -16.26
CA ILE A 23 -13.57 -16.96 -15.40
C ILE A 23 -14.08 -16.39 -14.09
N SER A 24 -15.26 -16.83 -13.64
CA SER A 24 -15.76 -16.55 -12.30
C SER A 24 -16.22 -17.85 -11.66
N ASN A 25 -15.58 -18.23 -10.55
CA ASN A 25 -15.96 -19.39 -9.75
C ASN A 25 -16.46 -18.92 -8.39
N THR A 26 -17.66 -19.36 -8.01
CA THR A 26 -18.22 -19.11 -6.67
C THR A 26 -18.61 -20.44 -6.05
N ILE A 27 -18.09 -20.73 -4.86
CA ILE A 27 -18.45 -21.88 -4.04
C ILE A 27 -19.00 -21.35 -2.71
N GLU A 28 -20.21 -21.76 -2.35
CA GLU A 28 -20.80 -21.44 -1.05
C GLU A 28 -21.20 -22.75 -0.37
N ASN A 29 -20.60 -23.03 0.79
CA ASN A 29 -20.93 -24.18 1.60
C ASN A 29 -21.68 -23.73 2.85
N GLN A 30 -22.83 -24.35 3.09
CA GLN A 30 -23.56 -24.20 4.34
C GLN A 30 -23.67 -25.56 5.03
N VAL A 31 -23.07 -25.70 6.21
CA VAL A 31 -22.96 -26.98 6.92
C VAL A 31 -23.50 -26.84 8.35
N ASP A 32 -24.44 -27.71 8.73
CA ASP A 32 -24.96 -27.83 10.09
C ASP A 32 -24.84 -29.30 10.55
N SER A 33 -23.88 -29.59 11.43
CA SER A 33 -23.58 -30.96 11.88
C SER A 33 -22.82 -31.02 13.19
N GLU A 34 -22.65 -32.20 13.78
CA GLU A 34 -21.78 -32.34 14.95
C GLU A 34 -20.31 -32.11 14.59
N ASN A 35 -19.85 -32.70 13.48
CA ASN A 35 -18.51 -32.46 12.92
C ASN A 35 -18.60 -32.06 11.44
N ALA A 36 -17.66 -31.26 10.94
CA ALA A 36 -17.58 -30.88 9.52
C ALA A 36 -16.15 -30.93 8.97
N ASP A 37 -15.96 -31.62 7.85
CA ASP A 37 -14.77 -31.51 7.00
C ASP A 37 -15.19 -30.88 5.67
N VAL A 38 -14.65 -29.71 5.32
CA VAL A 38 -14.99 -28.99 4.09
C VAL A 38 -13.73 -28.73 3.28
N THR A 39 -13.66 -29.27 2.06
CA THR A 39 -12.55 -29.06 1.13
C THR A 39 -13.07 -28.43 -0.17
N ASN A 40 -12.52 -27.29 -0.54
CA ASN A 40 -12.84 -26.60 -1.80
C ASN A 40 -11.57 -26.43 -2.60
N THR A 41 -11.53 -26.96 -3.81
CA THR A 41 -10.40 -26.82 -4.74
C THR A 41 -10.87 -26.15 -6.02
N VAL A 42 -10.19 -25.09 -6.44
CA VAL A 42 -10.46 -24.41 -7.72
C VAL A 42 -9.17 -24.35 -8.52
N ASP A 43 -9.12 -25.01 -9.67
CA ASP A 43 -7.97 -25.09 -10.57
C ASP A 43 -8.31 -24.40 -11.90
N ASN A 44 -7.79 -23.20 -12.15
CA ASN A 44 -7.97 -22.50 -13.42
C ASN A 44 -6.66 -22.56 -14.22
N ALA A 45 -6.62 -23.31 -15.31
CA ALA A 45 -5.52 -23.30 -16.28
C ALA A 45 -5.92 -22.49 -17.52
N ILE A 46 -5.29 -21.34 -17.74
CA ILE A 46 -5.67 -20.39 -18.78
C ILE A 46 -4.48 -20.14 -19.70
N PHE A 47 -4.70 -20.29 -20.99
CA PHE A 47 -3.79 -19.90 -22.04
C PHE A 47 -4.44 -18.76 -22.84
N SER A 48 -4.13 -17.51 -22.48
CA SER A 48 -4.71 -16.34 -23.13
C SER A 48 -3.85 -15.09 -23.04
N ASP A 49 -4.04 -14.18 -24.00
CA ASP A 49 -3.31 -12.90 -24.07
C ASP A 49 -3.86 -11.89 -23.05
N SER A 50 -5.15 -12.00 -22.74
CA SER A 50 -5.85 -11.21 -21.72
C SER A 50 -6.83 -12.10 -20.94
N ASN A 51 -6.87 -11.94 -19.63
CA ASN A 51 -7.74 -12.71 -18.77
C ASN A 51 -8.26 -11.93 -17.57
N ASP A 52 -9.43 -12.36 -17.10
CA ASP A 52 -10.10 -11.89 -15.89
C ASP A 52 -10.52 -13.14 -15.10
N VAL A 53 -10.03 -13.31 -13.87
CA VAL A 53 -10.27 -14.52 -13.09
C VAL A 53 -10.70 -14.14 -11.68
N ALA A 54 -11.98 -14.35 -11.37
CA ALA A 54 -12.54 -14.16 -10.05
C ALA A 54 -12.83 -15.53 -9.40
N ASN A 55 -12.38 -15.74 -8.16
CA ASN A 55 -12.72 -16.93 -7.38
C ASN A 55 -13.23 -16.48 -6.00
N SER A 56 -14.42 -16.94 -5.62
CA SER A 56 -15.04 -16.67 -4.32
C SER A 56 -15.41 -17.99 -3.65
N ILE A 57 -14.97 -18.18 -2.40
CA ILE A 57 -15.31 -19.38 -1.62
C ILE A 57 -15.81 -18.93 -0.24
N GLY A 58 -17.11 -19.12 0.00
CA GLY A 58 -17.77 -18.90 1.29
C GLY A 58 -18.04 -20.22 2.00
N ASN A 59 -17.74 -20.29 3.31
CA ASN A 59 -18.06 -21.43 4.16
C ASN A 59 -18.79 -20.95 5.42
N ASP A 60 -20.11 -21.16 5.46
CA ASP A 60 -20.98 -20.95 6.62
C ASP A 60 -21.15 -22.27 7.37
N ILE A 61 -20.33 -22.49 8.39
CA ILE A 61 -20.26 -23.78 9.11
C ILE A 61 -20.69 -23.60 10.56
N ASN A 62 -21.80 -24.25 10.91
CA ASN A 62 -22.33 -24.35 12.25
C ASN A 62 -22.11 -25.78 12.79
N VAL A 63 -21.06 -25.97 13.60
CA VAL A 63 -20.77 -27.29 14.22
C VAL A 63 -20.69 -27.23 15.74
N THR A 64 -20.84 -28.39 16.38
CA THR A 64 -20.83 -28.51 17.85
C THR A 64 -19.60 -29.19 18.42
N VAL A 65 -18.77 -29.83 17.57
CA VAL A 65 -17.59 -30.59 18.00
C VAL A 65 -16.34 -30.16 17.21
N ASP A 66 -16.05 -30.77 16.05
CA ASP A 66 -14.82 -30.49 15.28
C ASP A 66 -15.13 -29.93 13.87
N VAL A 67 -14.30 -28.99 13.41
CA VAL A 67 -14.35 -28.44 12.04
C VAL A 67 -12.96 -28.40 11.40
N ASN A 68 -12.84 -28.91 10.18
CA ASN A 68 -11.67 -28.70 9.32
C ASN A 68 -12.13 -28.09 8.00
N VAL A 69 -11.49 -26.98 7.59
CA VAL A 69 -11.75 -26.32 6.30
C VAL A 69 -10.46 -26.20 5.52
N THR A 70 -10.46 -26.64 4.27
CA THR A 70 -9.35 -26.48 3.32
C THR A 70 -9.89 -25.82 2.06
N ASN A 71 -9.43 -24.61 1.76
CA ASN A 71 -9.73 -23.92 0.51
C ASN A 71 -8.43 -23.78 -0.29
N GLN A 72 -8.37 -24.37 -1.47
CA GLN A 72 -7.21 -24.33 -2.36
C GLN A 72 -7.64 -23.73 -3.70
N ILE A 73 -6.99 -22.67 -4.12
CA ILE A 73 -7.25 -22.03 -5.42
C ILE A 73 -5.92 -21.97 -6.16
N ASN A 74 -5.83 -22.64 -7.31
CA ASN A 74 -4.67 -22.62 -8.19
C ASN A 74 -5.08 -21.97 -9.52
N ASN A 75 -4.50 -20.79 -9.83
CA ASN A 75 -4.65 -20.14 -11.14
C ASN A 75 -3.33 -20.25 -11.90
N SER A 76 -3.28 -21.08 -12.93
CA SER A 76 -2.14 -21.26 -13.83
C SER A 76 -2.42 -20.56 -15.15
N ILE A 77 -1.84 -19.37 -15.35
CA ILE A 77 -2.12 -18.52 -16.50
C ILE A 77 -0.86 -18.40 -17.37
N THR A 78 -0.99 -18.63 -18.67
CA THR A 78 0.11 -18.59 -19.64
C THR A 78 -0.27 -17.71 -20.83
N ALA A 79 0.53 -16.71 -21.16
CA ALA A 79 0.28 -15.84 -22.30
C ALA A 79 0.58 -16.53 -23.65
N GLY A 80 -0.25 -16.27 -24.66
CA GLY A 80 -0.10 -16.78 -26.01
C GLY A 80 0.98 -16.04 -26.81
N SER A 81 2.27 -16.29 -26.53
CA SER A 81 3.34 -15.69 -27.34
C SER A 81 3.33 -16.24 -28.77
N GLU A 82 2.93 -15.42 -29.73
CA GLU A 82 3.24 -15.62 -31.15
C GLU A 82 4.77 -15.48 -31.34
N ASN A 83 5.41 -16.59 -31.73
CA ASN A 83 6.76 -16.64 -32.26
C ASN A 83 6.98 -15.59 -33.37
N GLY A 84 7.96 -14.71 -33.18
CA GLY A 84 8.45 -13.79 -34.21
C GLY A 84 9.96 -13.57 -34.10
N GLU A 85 10.74 -14.50 -34.66
CA GLU A 85 12.18 -14.33 -34.92
C GLU A 85 12.46 -13.05 -35.71
N GLY A 86 13.45 -12.27 -35.28
CA GLY A 86 13.82 -11.02 -35.94
C GLY A 86 15.20 -10.49 -35.57
N SER A 87 16.21 -11.35 -35.51
CA SER A 87 17.63 -10.96 -35.52
C SER A 87 17.92 -10.04 -36.71
N LYS A 88 18.54 -8.88 -36.46
CA LYS A 88 19.43 -8.23 -37.42
C LYS A 88 20.42 -7.29 -36.73
N ASN A 89 21.66 -7.76 -36.71
CA ASN A 89 22.89 -6.99 -36.57
C ASN A 89 22.94 -5.78 -37.52
N GLY A 90 23.59 -4.72 -37.05
CA GLY A 90 24.05 -3.61 -37.86
C GLY A 90 25.16 -2.84 -37.16
N GLU A 91 26.37 -3.41 -37.14
CA GLU A 91 27.60 -2.65 -37.02
C GLU A 91 27.70 -1.70 -38.23
N GLU A 92 28.06 -0.42 -38.02
CA GLU A 92 29.10 0.20 -38.86
C GLU A 92 29.70 1.45 -38.21
N ASN A 93 31.02 1.53 -38.38
CA ASN A 93 31.96 2.52 -37.87
C ASN A 93 31.80 3.90 -38.52
N GLY A 94 32.24 4.93 -37.81
CA GLY A 94 32.54 6.24 -38.38
C GLY A 94 33.31 7.17 -37.45
N ASN A 95 34.61 6.92 -37.25
CA ASN A 95 35.58 7.92 -36.79
C ASN A 95 35.50 9.18 -37.66
N ASN A 96 35.51 10.39 -37.06
CA ASN A 96 36.71 11.24 -37.11
C ASN A 96 36.66 12.47 -36.17
N GLU A 97 37.82 12.70 -35.58
CA GLU A 97 38.37 13.82 -34.80
C GLU A 97 38.01 15.24 -35.31
N ASN A 98 37.86 16.24 -34.42
CA ASN A 98 38.98 17.06 -33.91
C ASN A 98 38.52 18.32 -33.11
N GLY A 99 39.16 18.53 -31.95
CA GLY A 99 39.70 19.82 -31.44
C GLY A 99 38.75 20.91 -30.94
N ASN A 100 38.75 21.20 -29.64
CA ASN A 100 39.67 22.19 -29.04
C ASN A 100 39.47 22.32 -27.52
N ASP A 101 40.59 22.37 -26.81
CA ASP A 101 40.74 22.82 -25.42
C ASP A 101 40.06 24.18 -25.19
N GLU A 102 39.38 24.36 -24.05
CA GLU A 102 39.73 25.43 -23.11
C GLU A 102 39.57 24.96 -21.66
N ASP A 103 40.64 25.25 -20.93
CA ASP A 103 40.99 24.93 -19.56
C ASP A 103 40.47 26.04 -18.64
N THR A 104 39.68 25.70 -17.63
CA THR A 104 39.57 26.49 -16.40
C THR A 104 39.40 25.56 -15.20
N ASP A 105 40.54 25.13 -14.67
CA ASP A 105 40.73 24.69 -13.29
C ASP A 105 40.54 25.86 -12.31
N ASN A 106 39.73 25.66 -11.28
CA ASN A 106 40.08 25.97 -9.88
C ASN A 106 38.90 25.66 -8.94
N GLY A 107 39.15 24.77 -7.97
CA GLY A 107 38.44 24.83 -6.69
C GLY A 107 38.16 23.51 -6.00
N ALA A 108 39.20 22.72 -5.74
CA ALA A 108 39.13 21.59 -4.82
C ALA A 108 38.72 22.05 -3.40
N ASN A 109 37.73 21.40 -2.81
CA ASN A 109 37.82 20.96 -1.42
C ASN A 109 36.94 19.73 -1.23
N GLY A 110 37.59 18.59 -1.01
CA GLY A 110 36.91 17.33 -0.74
C GLY A 110 36.48 17.24 0.71
N GLU A 111 35.35 16.58 0.91
CA GLU A 111 35.15 15.70 2.05
C GLU A 111 34.57 14.39 1.51
N ASN A 112 35.36 13.32 1.66
CA ASN A 112 34.89 11.95 1.56
C ASN A 112 33.92 11.71 2.71
N GLY A 113 32.62 11.83 2.45
CA GLY A 113 31.57 11.20 3.24
C GLY A 113 31.12 9.96 2.49
N ASN A 114 31.44 8.78 3.00
CA ASN A 114 30.84 7.53 2.55
C ASN A 114 29.52 7.40 3.34
N GLY A 115 28.52 8.18 2.95
CA GLY A 115 27.13 8.07 3.39
C GLY A 115 26.31 7.95 2.11
N GLU A 116 25.42 6.97 2.02
CA GLU A 116 24.37 7.06 1.00
C GLU A 116 23.62 8.36 1.27
N ASP A 117 23.69 9.32 0.34
CA ASP A 117 22.96 10.56 0.45
C ASP A 117 21.47 10.20 0.39
N THR A 118 20.73 10.38 1.51
CA THR A 118 19.27 10.24 1.54
C THR A 118 18.69 11.11 0.42
N PRO A 119 17.86 10.57 -0.48
CA PRO A 119 17.25 11.36 -1.54
C PRO A 119 16.44 12.52 -0.94
N GLU A 120 16.33 13.65 -1.65
CA GLU A 120 15.49 14.76 -1.18
C GLU A 120 14.01 14.34 -1.17
N THR A 121 13.58 13.69 -2.25
CA THR A 121 12.23 13.13 -2.39
C THR A 121 12.27 11.83 -3.17
N VAL A 122 11.30 10.95 -2.95
CA VAL A 122 11.09 9.72 -3.74
C VAL A 122 9.66 9.64 -4.24
N TRP A 123 9.45 8.96 -5.37
CA TRP A 123 8.12 8.72 -5.92
C TRP A 123 7.55 7.40 -5.40
N GLY A 124 6.24 7.38 -5.17
CA GLY A 124 5.56 6.19 -4.71
C GLY A 124 4.08 6.22 -4.99
N VAL A 125 3.40 5.19 -4.53
CA VAL A 125 1.96 5.00 -4.73
C VAL A 125 1.31 4.55 -3.42
N ASP A 126 -0.01 4.59 -3.36
CA ASP A 126 -0.77 3.86 -2.35
C ASP A 126 -2.00 3.22 -2.99
N SER A 127 -2.56 2.21 -2.32
CA SER A 127 -3.73 1.51 -2.85
C SER A 127 -4.62 0.93 -1.76
N ALA A 128 -5.93 1.05 -1.94
CA ALA A 128 -6.93 0.32 -1.15
C ALA A 128 -6.98 -1.18 -1.49
N SER A 129 -6.63 -1.52 -2.74
CA SER A 129 -6.56 -2.90 -3.23
C SER A 129 -5.25 -3.58 -2.82
N ILE A 130 -5.27 -4.92 -2.75
CA ILE A 130 -4.07 -5.73 -2.51
C ILE A 130 -3.07 -5.55 -3.66
N THR A 131 -1.80 -5.37 -3.32
CA THR A 131 -0.69 -5.31 -4.26
C THR A 131 -0.26 -6.72 -4.64
N THR A 132 -0.65 -7.11 -5.85
CA THR A 132 -0.20 -8.35 -6.48
C THR A 132 0.95 -8.06 -7.45
N GLU A 133 1.66 -9.09 -7.92
CA GLU A 133 2.66 -8.94 -8.98
C GLU A 133 2.09 -8.24 -10.22
N ASN A 134 0.83 -8.52 -10.57
CA ASN A 134 0.13 -7.87 -11.69
C ASN A 134 -0.13 -6.39 -11.43
N MET A 135 -0.50 -6.03 -10.20
CA MET A 135 -0.70 -4.65 -9.78
C MET A 135 0.62 -3.88 -9.87
N LEU A 136 1.70 -4.43 -9.29
CA LEU A 136 3.04 -3.83 -9.36
C LEU A 136 3.51 -3.70 -10.82
N ALA A 137 3.32 -4.73 -11.64
CA ALA A 137 3.65 -4.65 -13.06
C ALA A 137 2.79 -3.62 -13.81
N CYS A 138 1.51 -3.47 -13.45
CA CYS A 138 0.64 -2.42 -14.00
C CYS A 138 1.22 -1.04 -13.69
N VAL A 139 1.60 -0.80 -12.43
CA VAL A 139 2.20 0.47 -11.99
C VAL A 139 3.49 0.75 -12.75
N ARG A 140 4.41 -0.21 -12.81
CA ARG A 140 5.68 -0.06 -13.56
C ARG A 140 5.52 0.22 -15.05
N ASN A 141 4.52 -0.38 -15.68
CA ASN A 141 4.29 -0.20 -17.11
C ASN A 141 3.60 1.12 -17.46
N ASN A 142 2.79 1.68 -16.55
CA ASN A 142 1.95 2.85 -16.84
C ASN A 142 2.38 4.12 -16.12
N PHE A 143 3.01 4.00 -14.95
CA PHE A 143 3.27 5.11 -14.04
C PHE A 143 4.76 5.27 -13.70
N GLY A 144 5.46 4.23 -13.29
CA GLY A 144 6.84 4.38 -12.84
C GLY A 144 7.25 3.30 -11.86
N ASP A 145 8.46 3.41 -11.32
CA ASP A 145 8.98 2.43 -10.36
C ASP A 145 8.82 2.99 -8.93
N PRO A 146 7.80 2.57 -8.16
CA PRO A 146 7.55 3.14 -6.85
C PRO A 146 8.60 2.69 -5.84
N GLU A 147 9.18 3.63 -5.09
CA GLU A 147 10.07 3.33 -3.96
C GLU A 147 9.28 3.07 -2.67
N ILE A 148 8.06 3.64 -2.59
CA ILE A 148 7.15 3.49 -1.45
C ILE A 148 5.78 3.04 -1.95
N TRP A 149 5.17 2.12 -1.20
CA TRP A 149 3.78 1.71 -1.37
C TRP A 149 2.98 1.87 -0.06
N GLY A 150 2.01 2.77 -0.04
CA GLY A 150 1.09 2.95 1.08
C GLY A 150 0.04 1.84 1.14
N ARG A 151 -0.05 1.14 2.27
CA ARG A 151 -0.93 -0.02 2.47
C ARG A 151 -1.59 -0.05 3.83
N TYR A 152 -2.82 -0.55 3.85
CA TYR A 152 -3.65 -0.56 5.04
C TYR A 152 -3.26 -1.69 5.98
N LEU A 153 -3.14 -1.37 7.27
CA LEU A 153 -2.78 -2.31 8.33
C LEU A 153 -3.80 -3.44 8.49
N GLY A 154 -5.07 -3.17 8.24
CA GLY A 154 -6.17 -4.11 8.37
C GLY A 154 -7.23 -3.92 7.30
N THR A 155 -8.06 -4.94 7.11
CA THR A 155 -9.19 -4.88 6.17
C THR A 155 -10.34 -4.09 6.79
N ASN A 156 -10.72 -3.00 6.14
CA ASN A 156 -11.93 -2.25 6.46
C ASN A 156 -12.99 -2.53 5.39
N GLU A 157 -14.05 -3.27 5.77
CA GLU A 157 -15.05 -3.79 4.83
C GLU A 157 -15.67 -2.67 3.96
N GLY A 158 -15.50 -2.81 2.65
CA GLY A 158 -16.03 -1.86 1.67
C GLY A 158 -15.18 -0.60 1.47
N ALA A 159 -14.05 -0.49 2.16
CA ALA A 159 -13.12 0.64 2.04
C ALA A 159 -11.71 0.20 1.60
N SER A 160 -11.10 -0.78 2.27
CA SER A 160 -9.73 -1.21 1.98
C SER A 160 -9.46 -2.67 2.34
N TYR A 161 -8.47 -3.26 1.67
CA TYR A 161 -7.89 -4.54 2.03
C TYR A 161 -6.61 -4.34 2.86
N GLY A 162 -6.52 -5.07 3.97
CA GLY A 162 -5.35 -5.09 4.82
C GLY A 162 -4.14 -5.75 4.16
N LEU A 163 -2.95 -5.43 4.66
CA LEU A 163 -1.68 -6.07 4.32
C LEU A 163 -1.77 -7.59 4.49
N THR A 164 -1.10 -8.33 3.60
CA THR A 164 -0.87 -9.76 3.74
C THR A 164 0.62 -10.07 3.74
N ALA A 165 1.01 -11.22 4.29
CA ALA A 165 2.42 -11.63 4.32
C ALA A 165 2.99 -11.77 2.90
N GLU A 166 2.19 -12.28 1.95
CA GLU A 166 2.61 -12.40 0.54
C GLU A 166 2.83 -11.04 -0.12
N GLU A 167 2.00 -10.05 0.22
CA GLU A 167 2.15 -8.68 -0.26
C GLU A 167 3.43 -8.02 0.28
N VAL A 168 3.72 -8.21 1.56
CA VAL A 168 4.96 -7.73 2.19
C VAL A 168 6.18 -8.36 1.53
N ASP A 169 6.19 -9.69 1.39
CA ASP A 169 7.29 -10.43 0.75
C ASP A 169 7.52 -9.94 -0.69
N LEU A 170 6.45 -9.68 -1.44
CA LEU A 170 6.53 -9.13 -2.79
C LEU A 170 7.20 -7.74 -2.78
N LEU A 171 6.65 -6.79 -2.02
CA LEU A 171 7.13 -5.41 -2.01
C LEU A 171 8.60 -5.33 -1.56
N HIS A 172 8.98 -6.02 -0.49
CA HIS A 172 10.36 -6.04 -0.01
C HIS A 172 11.32 -6.75 -0.96
N SER A 173 10.89 -7.82 -1.65
CA SER A 173 11.74 -8.47 -2.65
C SER A 173 12.09 -7.57 -3.84
N GLU A 174 11.27 -6.53 -4.05
CA GLU A 174 11.41 -5.51 -5.09
C GLU A 174 12.04 -4.21 -4.56
N ASN A 175 12.50 -4.19 -3.30
CA ASN A 175 13.03 -3.03 -2.58
C ASN A 175 12.06 -1.85 -2.48
N ILE A 176 10.77 -2.14 -2.32
CA ILE A 176 9.72 -1.14 -2.12
C ILE A 176 9.39 -1.10 -0.63
N GLN A 177 9.50 0.07 -0.02
CA GLN A 177 9.13 0.29 1.38
C GLN A 177 7.61 0.43 1.54
N ILE A 178 7.10 0.03 2.69
CA ILE A 178 5.67 0.03 3.00
C ILE A 178 5.36 1.16 3.98
N LEU A 179 4.49 2.09 3.57
CA LEU A 179 3.87 3.06 4.46
C LEU A 179 2.60 2.45 5.04
N VAL A 180 2.51 2.37 6.38
CA VAL A 180 1.45 1.64 7.08
C VAL A 180 0.31 2.58 7.46
N ILE A 181 -0.90 2.24 6.99
CA ILE A 181 -2.09 3.10 7.10
C ILE A 181 -3.14 2.46 8.02
N TYR A 182 -3.63 3.20 9.00
CA TYR A 182 -4.72 2.80 9.87
C TYR A 182 -6.00 3.58 9.54
N ASN A 183 -7.08 2.89 9.12
CA ASN A 183 -8.33 3.53 8.71
C ASN A 183 -9.59 2.95 9.38
N HIS A 184 -9.48 2.34 10.57
CA HIS A 184 -10.61 1.69 11.25
C HIS A 184 -11.46 2.66 12.10
N PHE A 185 -11.54 3.93 11.71
CA PHE A 185 -12.39 4.94 12.35
C PHE A 185 -13.09 5.79 11.29
N ASN A 186 -14.26 6.34 11.64
CA ASN A 186 -15.01 7.30 10.83
C ASN A 186 -15.44 8.55 11.63
N ASP A 187 -14.94 8.65 12.86
CA ASP A 187 -15.14 9.77 13.78
C ASP A 187 -13.84 9.98 14.55
N GLY A 188 -13.10 11.02 14.19
CA GLY A 188 -11.84 11.41 14.82
C GLY A 188 -12.04 12.43 15.94
N THR A 189 -13.03 12.28 16.82
CA THR A 189 -13.25 13.24 17.90
C THR A 189 -13.06 12.66 19.30
N GLY A 190 -12.44 13.46 20.17
CA GLY A 190 -12.23 13.12 21.58
C GLY A 190 -10.92 12.37 21.87
N TYR A 191 -10.28 12.76 22.98
CA TYR A 191 -8.99 12.23 23.41
C TYR A 191 -9.00 10.72 23.68
N GLU A 192 -9.94 10.23 24.50
CA GLU A 192 -10.07 8.80 24.81
C GLU A 192 -10.29 7.96 23.52
N HIS A 193 -10.99 8.52 22.53
CA HIS A 193 -11.22 7.84 21.25
C HIS A 193 -9.93 7.75 20.41
N GLY A 194 -9.12 8.81 20.37
CA GLY A 194 -7.79 8.77 19.76
C GLY A 194 -6.89 7.72 20.41
N GLN A 195 -6.95 7.60 21.74
CA GLN A 195 -6.20 6.57 22.47
C GLN A 195 -6.69 5.16 22.15
N ASP A 196 -8.01 4.93 22.09
CA ASP A 196 -8.59 3.63 21.76
C ASP A 196 -8.17 3.16 20.36
N HIS A 197 -8.21 4.06 19.37
CA HIS A 197 -7.80 3.78 18.00
C HIS A 197 -6.29 3.55 17.88
N ALA A 198 -5.47 4.32 18.59
CA ALA A 198 -4.03 4.09 18.64
C ALA A 198 -3.71 2.72 19.25
N ASN A 199 -4.33 2.35 20.37
CA ASN A 199 -4.11 1.03 20.96
C ASN A 199 -4.53 -0.11 20.01
N ALA A 200 -5.65 0.04 19.29
CA ALA A 200 -6.07 -0.92 18.29
C ALA A 200 -5.07 -1.03 17.13
N ALA A 201 -4.53 0.08 16.64
CA ALA A 201 -3.49 0.09 15.60
C ALA A 201 -2.21 -0.60 16.08
N LEU A 202 -1.77 -0.32 17.32
CA LEU A 202 -0.60 -0.96 17.93
C LEU A 202 -0.77 -2.47 18.09
N GLU A 203 -1.96 -2.94 18.51
CA GLU A 203 -2.28 -4.37 18.60
C GLU A 203 -2.21 -5.03 17.22
N MET A 204 -2.84 -4.44 16.20
CA MET A 204 -2.78 -4.96 14.83
C MET A 204 -1.36 -4.99 14.26
N ALA A 205 -0.56 -3.93 14.48
CA ALA A 205 0.82 -3.86 14.01
C ALA A 205 1.69 -4.94 14.66
N ARG A 206 1.55 -5.16 15.97
CA ARG A 206 2.26 -6.22 16.71
C ARG A 206 1.84 -7.61 16.25
N ASP A 207 0.54 -7.84 16.10
CA ASP A 207 0.00 -9.14 15.69
C ASP A 207 0.42 -9.50 14.26
N PHE A 208 0.49 -8.51 13.38
CA PHE A 208 0.98 -8.69 12.02
C PHE A 208 2.52 -8.87 11.94
N GLY A 209 3.24 -8.29 12.90
CA GLY A 209 4.70 -8.37 12.99
C GLY A 209 5.42 -7.21 12.31
N ILE A 210 4.83 -6.02 12.31
CA ILE A 210 5.48 -4.80 11.83
C ILE A 210 6.70 -4.49 12.72
N PRO A 211 7.87 -4.15 12.15
CA PRO A 211 9.05 -3.80 12.93
C PRO A 211 8.88 -2.56 13.81
N GLU A 212 9.59 -2.55 14.93
CA GLU A 212 9.76 -1.34 15.76
C GLU A 212 10.38 -0.21 14.93
N GLY A 213 10.00 1.04 15.21
CA GLY A 213 10.45 2.25 14.53
C GLY A 213 9.57 2.68 13.36
N VAL A 214 8.75 1.79 12.80
CA VAL A 214 7.82 2.11 11.70
C VAL A 214 6.76 3.11 12.16
N ALA A 215 6.40 4.06 11.30
CA ALA A 215 5.33 5.00 11.54
C ALA A 215 3.96 4.40 11.19
N LEU A 216 2.96 4.65 12.05
CA LEU A 216 1.57 4.29 11.79
C LEU A 216 0.76 5.55 11.46
N PHE A 217 0.19 5.62 10.25
CA PHE A 217 -0.54 6.79 9.78
C PHE A 217 -2.05 6.64 10.02
N ALA A 218 -2.64 7.46 10.90
CA ALA A 218 -4.09 7.55 11.02
C ALA A 218 -4.71 8.22 9.79
N ASN A 219 -5.61 7.52 9.10
CA ASN A 219 -6.27 7.97 7.88
C ASN A 219 -7.53 8.80 8.17
N VAL A 220 -7.42 10.12 8.06
CA VAL A 220 -8.54 11.05 8.22
C VAL A 220 -9.16 11.36 6.85
N GLU A 221 -10.29 10.74 6.55
CA GLU A 221 -11.05 11.03 5.34
C GLU A 221 -11.68 12.43 5.40
N PRO A 222 -11.86 13.13 4.26
CA PRO A 222 -12.35 14.52 4.21
C PRO A 222 -13.73 14.75 4.85
N ILE A 223 -14.54 13.70 4.99
CA ILE A 223 -15.90 13.79 5.56
C ILE A 223 -15.96 13.39 7.04
N TYR A 224 -14.87 12.90 7.61
CA TYR A 224 -14.84 12.46 8.99
C TYR A 224 -14.68 13.68 9.91
N PRO A 225 -15.49 13.80 10.97
CA PRO A 225 -15.24 14.83 11.97
C PRO A 225 -13.90 14.56 12.64
N ILE A 226 -13.12 15.61 12.89
CA ILE A 226 -11.80 15.51 13.53
C ILE A 226 -11.64 16.66 14.53
N ASP A 227 -11.05 16.39 15.69
CA ASP A 227 -10.68 17.41 16.66
C ASP A 227 -9.26 17.26 17.20
N SER A 228 -8.76 18.33 17.82
CA SER A 228 -7.40 18.35 18.38
C SER A 228 -7.19 17.32 19.49
N ALA A 229 -8.26 16.96 20.21
CA ALA A 229 -8.19 16.03 21.32
C ALA A 229 -7.92 14.60 20.82
N PHE A 230 -8.56 14.20 19.73
CA PHE A 230 -8.28 12.92 19.07
C PHE A 230 -6.84 12.84 18.55
N ILE A 231 -6.37 13.87 17.84
CA ILE A 231 -5.00 13.92 17.32
C ILE A 231 -3.99 13.76 18.46
N GLN A 232 -4.20 14.47 19.56
CA GLN A 232 -3.37 14.34 20.76
C GLN A 232 -3.44 12.92 21.35
N GLY A 233 -4.65 12.37 21.54
CA GLY A 233 -4.81 11.01 22.08
C GLY A 233 -4.16 9.92 21.22
N TRP A 234 -4.20 10.09 19.89
CA TRP A 234 -3.48 9.22 18.94
C TRP A 234 -1.97 9.36 19.10
N HIS A 235 -1.45 10.60 19.06
CA HIS A 235 -0.03 10.89 19.21
C HIS A 235 0.55 10.30 20.50
N ASP A 236 -0.08 10.61 21.64
CA ASP A 236 0.43 10.25 22.97
C ASP A 236 0.60 8.73 23.10
N ILE A 237 -0.35 7.94 22.58
CA ILE A 237 -0.28 6.48 22.67
C ILE A 237 0.72 5.88 21.68
N VAL A 238 0.77 6.38 20.43
CA VAL A 238 1.70 5.82 19.44
C VAL A 238 3.14 6.19 19.79
N SER A 239 3.42 7.46 20.12
CA SER A 239 4.77 7.93 20.44
C SER A 239 5.33 7.35 21.76
N ASP A 240 4.48 6.96 22.71
CA ASP A 240 4.89 6.23 23.92
C ASP A 240 5.18 4.73 23.66
N SER A 241 4.95 4.24 22.43
CA SER A 241 5.15 2.85 22.03
C SER A 241 6.48 2.64 21.31
N GLU A 242 6.63 1.48 20.65
CA GLU A 242 7.75 1.15 19.77
C GLU A 242 7.62 1.71 18.34
N TYR A 243 6.51 2.38 18.00
CA TYR A 243 6.23 2.92 16.67
C TYR A 243 6.25 4.46 16.67
N SER A 244 6.36 5.05 15.48
CA SER A 244 6.24 6.50 15.29
C SER A 244 4.82 6.90 14.96
N SER A 245 4.37 8.08 15.41
CA SER A 245 3.04 8.58 15.08
C SER A 245 3.02 9.25 13.70
N GLY A 246 2.02 8.92 12.89
CA GLY A 246 1.73 9.61 11.63
C GLY A 246 0.24 9.93 11.49
N ILE A 247 -0.07 10.89 10.63
CA ILE A 247 -1.44 11.27 10.29
C ILE A 247 -1.54 11.61 8.80
N TYR A 248 -2.60 11.11 8.17
CA TYR A 248 -2.93 11.38 6.78
C TYR A 248 -4.25 12.15 6.65
N GLY A 249 -4.29 13.08 5.69
CA GLY A 249 -5.51 13.74 5.25
C GLY A 249 -5.24 15.05 4.50
N ILE A 250 -6.28 15.86 4.30
CA ILE A 250 -6.14 17.14 3.57
C ILE A 250 -5.64 18.24 4.53
N PHE A 251 -4.35 18.56 4.46
CA PHE A 251 -3.75 19.66 5.25
C PHE A 251 -3.71 21.00 4.48
N ASP A 252 -4.86 21.43 3.98
CA ASP A 252 -5.04 22.80 3.50
C ASP A 252 -5.52 23.72 4.66
N PRO A 253 -5.02 24.96 4.80
CA PRO A 253 -5.44 25.87 5.87
C PRO A 253 -6.95 26.15 5.96
N SER A 254 -7.73 25.82 4.93
CA SER A 254 -9.18 25.93 4.93
C SER A 254 -9.91 24.69 5.48
N GLU A 255 -9.21 23.60 5.76
CA GLU A 255 -9.76 22.33 6.21
C GLU A 255 -9.78 22.18 7.74
N GLU A 256 -10.73 21.39 8.24
CA GLU A 256 -10.90 21.14 9.68
C GLU A 256 -9.69 20.39 10.28
N LEU A 257 -9.11 19.45 9.52
CA LEU A 257 -7.92 18.68 9.94
C LEU A 257 -6.72 19.60 10.22
N TYR A 258 -6.45 20.56 9.33
CA TYR A 258 -5.36 21.51 9.51
C TYR A 258 -5.55 22.31 10.82
N THR A 259 -6.76 22.82 11.03
CA THR A 259 -7.10 23.60 12.24
C THR A 259 -7.00 22.74 13.51
N ALA A 260 -7.48 21.49 13.47
CA ALA A 260 -7.40 20.56 14.58
C ALA A 260 -5.95 20.20 14.92
N PHE A 261 -5.11 19.98 13.91
CA PHE A 261 -3.70 19.68 14.10
C PHE A 261 -2.94 20.86 14.72
N GLU A 262 -3.10 22.08 14.19
CA GLU A 262 -2.46 23.26 14.79
C GLU A 262 -2.88 23.45 16.25
N ALA A 263 -4.17 23.28 16.56
CA ALA A 263 -4.65 23.38 17.94
C ALA A 263 -4.10 22.27 18.85
N ALA A 264 -3.85 21.07 18.31
CA ALA A 264 -3.20 19.98 19.04
C ALA A 264 -1.72 20.31 19.28
N ALA A 265 -1.00 20.76 18.26
CA ALA A 265 0.41 21.18 18.34
C ALA A 265 0.64 22.38 19.27
N ASP A 266 -0.31 23.31 19.34
CA ASP A 266 -0.29 24.43 20.29
C ASP A 266 -0.42 23.95 21.75
N ALA A 267 -1.17 22.86 21.97
CA ALA A 267 -1.36 22.26 23.28
C ALA A 267 -0.20 21.33 23.67
N ASP A 268 0.33 20.59 22.69
CA ASP A 268 1.49 19.71 22.82
C ASP A 268 2.47 19.87 21.64
N PRO A 269 3.59 20.58 21.83
CA PRO A 269 4.57 20.80 20.77
C PRO A 269 5.20 19.53 20.19
N SER A 270 5.18 18.38 20.89
CA SER A 270 5.73 17.14 20.34
C SER A 270 4.97 16.68 19.09
N ILE A 271 3.69 17.03 18.95
CA ILE A 271 2.90 16.73 17.75
C ILE A 271 3.53 17.41 16.53
N LEU A 272 4.03 18.65 16.67
CA LEU A 272 4.69 19.35 15.58
C LEU A 272 6.08 18.76 15.29
N GLU A 273 6.81 18.37 16.33
CA GLU A 273 8.21 17.94 16.26
C GLU A 273 8.40 16.47 15.88
N GLU A 274 7.40 15.62 16.11
CA GLU A 274 7.54 14.16 16.05
C GLU A 274 6.46 13.45 15.21
N MET A 275 5.27 14.03 15.03
CA MET A 275 4.23 13.40 14.21
C MET A 275 4.47 13.63 12.71
N TYR A 276 4.55 12.55 11.94
CA TYR A 276 4.67 12.61 10.49
C TYR A 276 3.33 13.01 9.84
N VAL A 277 3.36 14.03 9.01
CA VAL A 277 2.22 14.48 8.19
C VAL A 277 2.32 13.90 6.79
N TRP A 278 1.31 13.16 6.35
CA TRP A 278 1.12 12.80 4.94
C TRP A 278 -0.10 13.56 4.42
N THR A 279 0.13 14.53 3.54
CA THR A 279 -0.94 15.43 3.07
C THR A 279 -1.51 15.01 1.73
N ALA A 280 -2.82 15.18 1.54
CA ALA A 280 -3.51 15.07 0.26
C ALA A 280 -3.75 16.45 -0.40
N ALA A 281 -3.01 17.49 0.02
CA ALA A 281 -3.16 18.86 -0.46
C ALA A 281 -1.83 19.46 -0.97
N PRO A 282 -1.83 20.18 -2.11
CA PRO A 282 -2.92 20.28 -3.09
C PRO A 282 -3.07 18.98 -3.90
N ASN A 283 -4.23 18.75 -4.51
CA ASN A 283 -4.39 17.67 -5.49
C ASN A 283 -4.13 18.22 -6.89
N GLU A 284 -3.02 17.80 -7.50
CA GLU A 284 -2.57 18.20 -8.85
C GLU A 284 -3.02 17.22 -9.94
N GLY A 285 -3.54 16.06 -9.54
CA GLY A 285 -4.04 14.99 -10.40
C GLY A 285 -2.99 13.91 -10.69
N ILE A 286 -3.48 12.75 -11.10
CA ILE A 286 -2.66 11.57 -11.41
C ILE A 286 -1.70 11.84 -12.57
N THR A 287 -0.43 11.54 -12.35
CA THR A 287 0.61 11.52 -13.40
C THR A 287 1.50 10.30 -13.23
N ASN A 288 2.28 9.98 -14.26
CA ASN A 288 3.37 9.02 -14.12
C ASN A 288 4.57 9.71 -13.43
N GLU A 289 5.52 8.94 -12.92
CA GLU A 289 6.71 9.40 -12.20
C GLU A 289 7.49 10.48 -12.97
N GLU A 290 7.72 10.27 -14.28
CA GLU A 290 8.45 11.24 -15.13
C GLU A 290 7.75 12.60 -15.23
N ASN A 291 6.43 12.63 -15.08
CA ASN A 291 5.62 13.86 -15.10
C ASN A 291 5.03 14.20 -13.73
N ALA A 292 5.62 13.69 -12.64
CA ALA A 292 5.24 14.08 -11.28
C ALA A 292 5.38 15.61 -11.10
N PRO A 293 4.47 16.26 -10.36
CA PRO A 293 4.58 17.69 -10.09
C PRO A 293 5.85 17.98 -9.26
N ALA A 294 6.31 19.22 -9.29
CA ALA A 294 7.36 19.65 -8.37
C ALA A 294 6.86 19.52 -6.92
N TYR A 295 7.69 18.97 -6.03
CA TYR A 295 7.33 18.76 -4.63
C TYR A 295 6.97 20.08 -3.94
N ASN A 296 5.68 20.27 -3.64
CA ASN A 296 5.14 21.48 -3.02
C ASN A 296 3.85 21.18 -2.21
N PRO A 297 3.92 20.29 -1.20
CA PRO A 297 2.77 19.98 -0.35
C PRO A 297 2.30 21.18 0.47
N SER A 298 1.01 21.17 0.84
CA SER A 298 0.43 22.03 1.87
C SER A 298 0.35 21.28 3.19
N TYR A 299 0.95 21.85 4.24
CA TYR A 299 0.98 21.30 5.59
C TYR A 299 1.29 22.40 6.62
N PRO A 300 1.04 22.17 7.93
CA PRO A 300 1.32 23.15 8.98
C PRO A 300 2.81 23.51 9.08
N ASP A 301 3.11 24.79 9.27
CA ASP A 301 4.50 25.28 9.35
C ASP A 301 5.24 24.61 10.52
N GLY A 302 6.38 23.98 10.21
CA GLY A 302 7.23 23.33 11.21
C GLY A 302 6.87 21.87 11.52
N ALA A 303 5.76 21.34 10.96
CA ALA A 303 5.43 19.93 11.08
C ALA A 303 6.45 19.05 10.32
N VAL A 304 6.63 17.82 10.79
CA VAL A 304 7.44 16.81 10.10
C VAL A 304 6.66 16.27 8.90
N ILE A 305 7.03 16.68 7.69
CA ILE A 305 6.40 16.18 6.46
C ILE A 305 6.93 14.79 6.13
N GLY A 306 6.03 13.82 5.97
CA GLY A 306 6.33 12.47 5.50
C GLY A 306 6.09 12.32 4.00
N GLY A 307 5.04 12.95 3.46
CA GLY A 307 4.78 12.88 2.03
C GLY A 307 3.55 13.63 1.57
N TRP A 308 3.30 13.52 0.28
CA TRP A 308 2.26 14.22 -0.44
C TRP A 308 1.58 13.31 -1.45
N GLN A 309 0.31 13.01 -1.21
CA GLN A 309 -0.58 12.43 -2.20
C GLN A 309 -1.08 13.53 -3.14
N TYR A 310 -0.52 13.58 -4.35
CA TYR A 310 -0.82 14.65 -5.30
C TYR A 310 -1.89 14.25 -6.32
N GLY A 311 -2.23 12.96 -6.43
CA GLY A 311 -3.22 12.47 -7.38
C GLY A 311 -4.00 11.28 -6.82
N LEU A 312 -5.29 11.23 -7.16
CA LEU A 312 -6.25 10.22 -6.71
C LEU A 312 -6.82 9.39 -7.85
N ASP A 313 -7.14 8.12 -7.57
CA ASP A 313 -7.95 7.21 -8.35
C ASP A 313 -7.47 7.02 -9.81
N ALA A 314 -6.22 6.55 -9.99
CA ALA A 314 -5.72 6.21 -11.30
C ALA A 314 -6.52 5.06 -11.93
N GLU A 315 -7.32 5.33 -12.96
CA GLU A 315 -8.20 4.31 -13.60
C GLU A 315 -7.45 3.06 -14.09
N ALA A 316 -6.19 3.21 -14.52
CA ALA A 316 -5.44 2.13 -15.16
C ALA A 316 -5.03 1.02 -14.17
N CYS A 317 -4.66 1.38 -12.95
CA CYS A 317 -4.18 0.42 -11.95
C CYS A 317 -4.90 0.52 -10.60
N ASN A 318 -5.82 1.46 -10.36
CA ASN A 318 -6.49 1.68 -9.08
C ASN A 318 -5.50 1.99 -7.94
N ILE A 319 -4.65 3.00 -8.18
CA ILE A 319 -3.66 3.55 -7.24
C ILE A 319 -3.81 5.06 -7.13
N ASP A 320 -3.27 5.60 -6.05
CA ASP A 320 -3.03 7.02 -5.86
C ASP A 320 -1.52 7.30 -6.03
N THR A 321 -1.16 8.51 -6.45
CA THR A 321 0.24 8.87 -6.74
C THR A 321 0.79 9.85 -5.73
N ASN A 322 2.00 9.57 -5.25
CA ASN A 322 2.63 10.23 -4.14
C ASN A 322 4.06 10.70 -4.45
N ILE A 323 4.47 11.76 -3.78
CA ILE A 323 5.88 12.13 -3.61
C ILE A 323 6.15 12.20 -2.11
N PHE A 324 7.17 11.50 -1.64
CA PHE A 324 7.54 11.43 -0.23
C PHE A 324 8.80 12.21 0.05
N ASP A 325 8.89 12.80 1.24
CA ASP A 325 10.14 13.40 1.73
C ASP A 325 11.11 12.25 2.05
N GLY A 326 12.35 12.33 1.58
CA GLY A 326 13.27 11.20 1.73
C GLY A 326 13.63 10.88 3.19
N ASN A 327 13.41 11.80 4.14
CA ASN A 327 13.61 11.49 5.56
C ASN A 327 12.55 10.53 6.11
N VAL A 328 11.40 10.37 5.43
CA VAL A 328 10.37 9.42 5.87
C VAL A 328 10.84 7.97 5.73
N LEU A 329 11.82 7.69 4.87
CA LEU A 329 12.32 6.33 4.59
C LEU A 329 12.88 5.62 5.84
N ASP A 330 13.28 6.38 6.85
CA ASP A 330 13.78 5.86 8.14
C ASP A 330 12.68 5.28 9.04
N VAL A 331 11.41 5.60 8.75
CA VAL A 331 10.24 5.16 9.53
C VAL A 331 9.24 4.36 8.70
N LEU A 332 9.63 3.86 7.53
CA LEU A 332 8.81 2.93 6.74
C LEU A 332 9.30 1.48 6.93
N TRP A 333 8.47 0.52 6.54
CA TRP A 333 8.78 -0.91 6.64
C TRP A 333 9.42 -1.46 5.38
#